data_AF-A0A7C5XIY1-F1
#
_entry.id   AF-A0A7C5XIY1-F1
#
_cell.length_a   1.000
_cell.length_b   1.000
_cell.length_c   1.000
_cell.angle_alpha   90.00
_cell.angle_beta   90.00
_cell.angle_gamma   90.00
#
_symmetry.space_group_name_H-M   'P 1'
#
loop_
_entity.id
_entity.type
_entity.pdbx_description
1 polymer ?
#
loop_
_entity_poly.entity_id
_entity_poly.type
_entity_poly.pdbx_seq_one_letter_code
_entity_poly.pdbx_strand_id
1 'polypeptide(L)'
;MHRIRCLTASAEGGFKINGPPRIGKGPMTNEEDKKSSNEASLPKPTQAGRAKPCTELISKARRCLGNGDKECVIKMIEELVRNQCHNGNAVGKEVADEVKDEVHELWLVSNNEYRCKLLMLFRDLGMPKIWVKKTMLRNRNTKTLNKWLRRCGIEWESKVTRNDAVKVIEDLLRSEFSWSETKMCEEMWKFVGIDVNEFRRYGIEPCIWLDGLELLSDLRNPYWFGLVRSDMVVREHAGRVELKLDTTNSVSAIFFPALLNAVKAPSLIIEWGRKRPTMRYVSKLINLIYYIALGVDEWPWPIKLSINELERIKGFTDEELAMFIAGLLDGDGSVLYRHGHIFVEITFCRDCPKRVVHDVLKKVIAEKLGIISYIRSTKETYKLTFYDENAVRLLRHVVMYMHHPLRRLRAELILALYDGKIDYEKFKRLYKQTKYKRGAPDIKRNNGLDVLAQAAPQTHTHREPNTNQNRKHKIKFK
;
A
#
# COMPACT_ATOMS: atom_id res chain seq x y z
N MET A 1 28.49 9.59 -37.46
CA MET A 1 27.57 10.48 -38.19
C MET A 1 26.99 9.71 -39.36
N HIS A 2 25.66 9.63 -39.52
CA HIS A 2 25.02 9.87 -40.82
C HIS A 2 23.50 10.11 -40.70
N ARG A 3 23.02 10.95 -41.63
CA ARG A 3 21.74 11.64 -41.76
C ARG A 3 21.59 12.01 -43.25
N ILE A 4 20.42 12.17 -43.86
CA ILE A 4 19.00 11.97 -43.44
C ILE A 4 18.35 11.05 -44.51
N ARG A 5 17.14 10.49 -44.35
CA ARG A 5 15.89 11.14 -44.79
C ARG A 5 14.64 10.42 -44.30
N CYS A 6 13.63 11.20 -43.93
CA CYS A 6 12.29 10.74 -43.64
C CYS A 6 11.47 10.58 -44.93
N LEU A 7 10.50 9.67 -44.93
CA LEU A 7 9.26 9.81 -45.69
C LEU A 7 8.09 9.54 -44.75
N THR A 8 7.11 10.44 -44.76
CA THR A 8 5.87 10.39 -43.98
C THR A 8 4.71 9.96 -44.86
N ALA A 9 3.86 9.07 -44.36
CA ALA A 9 2.50 8.88 -44.85
C ALA A 9 1.57 8.51 -43.69
N SER A 10 0.43 9.19 -43.61
CA SER A 10 -0.68 8.94 -42.67
C SER A 10 -1.39 7.63 -43.07
N ALA A 11 -1.68 6.69 -42.16
CA ALA A 11 -2.71 6.66 -41.11
C ALA A 11 -4.02 5.98 -41.58
N GLU A 12 -4.39 4.88 -40.91
CA GLU A 12 -5.75 4.41 -40.61
C GLU A 12 -5.68 3.05 -39.86
N GLY A 13 -6.70 2.68 -39.07
CA GLY A 13 -6.87 1.31 -38.54
C GLY A 13 -6.69 1.11 -37.02
N GLY A 14 -7.78 1.19 -36.27
CA GLY A 14 -7.81 1.17 -34.80
C GLY A 14 -7.42 -0.10 -34.03
N PHE A 15 -7.17 0.11 -32.74
CA PHE A 15 -6.99 -0.93 -31.72
C PHE A 15 -8.31 -1.66 -31.41
N LYS A 16 -8.40 -2.96 -31.71
CA LYS A 16 -9.44 -3.85 -31.16
C LYS A 16 -8.98 -4.44 -29.83
N ILE A 17 -9.77 -4.23 -28.77
CA ILE A 17 -9.64 -4.96 -27.50
C ILE A 17 -10.60 -6.16 -27.54
N ASN A 18 -10.09 -7.36 -27.32
CA ASN A 18 -10.88 -8.60 -27.44
C ASN A 18 -11.73 -8.88 -26.20
N GLY A 19 -13.06 -8.87 -26.40
CA GLY A 19 -14.02 -9.92 -26.02
C GLY A 19 -14.15 -10.38 -24.54
N PRO A 20 -15.38 -10.42 -23.97
CA PRO A 20 -15.63 -11.04 -22.66
C PRO A 20 -15.57 -12.58 -22.68
N PRO A 21 -15.47 -13.26 -21.51
CA PRO A 21 -15.21 -14.70 -21.44
C PRO A 21 -16.37 -15.58 -21.92
N ARG A 22 -16.03 -16.74 -22.49
CA ARG A 22 -17.00 -17.83 -22.74
C ARG A 22 -17.36 -18.52 -21.42
N ILE A 23 -18.66 -18.69 -21.18
CA ILE A 23 -19.32 -19.37 -20.03
C ILE A 23 -19.47 -18.46 -18.77
N GLY A 24 -20.68 -17.92 -18.60
CA GLY A 24 -21.15 -17.19 -17.42
C GLY A 24 -22.34 -16.30 -17.79
N LYS A 25 -23.52 -16.54 -17.20
CA LYS A 25 -24.81 -15.92 -17.57
C LYS A 25 -24.71 -14.38 -17.73
N GLY A 26 -25.20 -13.86 -18.85
CA GLY A 26 -25.28 -12.40 -19.11
C GLY A 26 -26.28 -11.70 -18.18
N PRO A 27 -26.16 -10.37 -18.00
CA PRO A 27 -27.06 -9.60 -17.16
C PRO A 27 -28.45 -9.50 -17.79
N MET A 28 -29.49 -9.67 -16.96
CA MET A 28 -30.87 -9.38 -17.36
C MET A 28 -31.06 -7.87 -17.56
N THR A 29 -31.72 -7.49 -18.64
CA THR A 29 -32.17 -6.12 -18.87
C THR A 29 -33.46 -5.85 -18.11
N ASN A 30 -33.43 -5.02 -17.08
CA ASN A 30 -34.63 -4.38 -16.55
C ASN A 30 -34.98 -3.18 -17.45
N GLU A 31 -36.24 -3.04 -17.87
CA GLU A 31 -36.65 -2.00 -18.82
C GLU A 31 -37.04 -0.64 -18.20
N GLU A 32 -36.93 -0.47 -16.87
CA GLU A 32 -37.42 0.73 -16.19
C GLU A 32 -36.44 1.94 -16.16
N ASP A 33 -35.16 1.74 -16.51
CA ASP A 33 -34.16 2.83 -16.56
C ASP A 33 -34.31 3.79 -17.77
N LYS A 34 -35.40 3.66 -18.55
CA LYS A 34 -35.70 4.47 -19.76
C LYS A 34 -36.69 5.63 -19.54
N LYS A 35 -36.72 6.23 -18.34
CA LYS A 35 -37.38 7.53 -18.14
C LYS A 35 -36.34 8.66 -18.04
N SER A 36 -36.12 9.33 -19.17
CA SER A 36 -35.26 10.51 -19.27
C SER A 36 -35.79 11.67 -18.42
N SER A 37 -34.93 12.22 -17.56
CA SER A 37 -35.19 13.51 -16.91
C SER A 37 -35.10 14.63 -17.94
N ASN A 38 -36.23 15.29 -18.22
CA ASN A 38 -36.33 16.38 -19.20
C ASN A 38 -35.85 17.74 -18.65
N GLU A 39 -34.68 17.78 -18.02
CA GLU A 39 -33.97 19.03 -17.73
C GLU A 39 -32.70 19.12 -18.57
N ALA A 40 -32.84 19.75 -19.74
CA ALA A 40 -31.73 20.00 -20.66
C ALA A 40 -30.76 21.03 -20.06
N SER A 41 -29.69 20.53 -19.41
CA SER A 41 -28.58 21.38 -18.99
C SER A 41 -27.79 21.85 -20.22
N LEU A 42 -27.59 23.17 -20.33
CA LEU A 42 -26.95 23.81 -21.48
C LEU A 42 -25.54 23.21 -21.76
N PRO A 43 -25.14 23.07 -23.05
CA PRO A 43 -23.84 22.51 -23.40
C PRO A 43 -22.69 23.29 -22.75
N LYS A 44 -21.88 22.62 -21.92
CA LYS A 44 -20.67 23.22 -21.37
C LYS A 44 -19.68 23.48 -22.51
N PRO A 45 -19.20 24.73 -22.71
CA PRO A 45 -18.31 25.04 -23.83
C PRO A 45 -17.00 24.27 -23.75
N THR A 46 -16.51 23.84 -24.91
CA THR A 46 -15.24 23.11 -25.09
C THR A 46 -14.04 23.96 -24.66
N GLN A 47 -12.89 23.31 -24.46
CA GLN A 47 -11.64 23.97 -24.05
C GLN A 47 -11.27 25.17 -24.95
N ALA A 48 -11.42 25.03 -26.27
CA ALA A 48 -11.22 26.12 -27.23
C ALA A 48 -12.27 27.24 -27.11
N GLY A 49 -13.54 26.89 -26.85
CA GLY A 49 -14.62 27.87 -26.63
C GLY A 49 -14.46 28.70 -25.36
N ARG A 50 -13.74 28.18 -24.35
CA ARG A 50 -13.43 28.91 -23.10
C ARG A 50 -12.15 29.74 -23.18
N ALA A 51 -11.17 29.33 -23.99
CA ALA A 51 -9.89 30.01 -24.12
C ALA A 51 -10.05 31.45 -24.66
N LYS A 52 -10.85 31.64 -25.72
CA LYS A 52 -11.02 32.96 -26.36
C LYS A 52 -11.55 34.06 -25.41
N PRO A 53 -12.65 33.86 -24.64
CA PRO A 53 -13.06 34.81 -23.60
C PRO A 53 -11.97 35.13 -22.58
N CYS A 54 -11.17 34.13 -22.17
CA CYS A 54 -10.07 34.35 -21.23
C CYS A 54 -8.95 35.24 -21.83
N THR A 55 -8.57 35.04 -23.09
CA THR A 55 -7.58 35.89 -23.78
C THR A 55 -8.06 37.34 -23.93
N GLU A 56 -9.36 37.54 -24.19
CA GLU A 56 -9.96 38.89 -24.23
C GLU A 56 -9.95 39.56 -22.83
N LEU A 57 -10.25 38.82 -21.77
CA LEU A 57 -10.19 39.30 -20.38
C LEU A 57 -8.75 39.61 -19.93
N ILE A 58 -7.76 38.77 -20.27
CA ILE A 58 -6.32 39.05 -20.07
C ILE A 58 -5.94 40.36 -20.78
N SER A 59 -6.38 40.55 -22.02
CA SER A 59 -6.10 41.75 -22.82
C SER A 59 -6.78 43.02 -22.28
N LYS A 60 -7.90 42.89 -21.56
CA LYS A 60 -8.51 43.99 -20.81
C LYS A 60 -7.75 44.28 -19.51
N ALA A 61 -7.38 43.25 -18.75
CA ALA A 61 -6.56 43.38 -17.54
C ALA A 61 -5.23 44.10 -17.82
N ARG A 62 -4.49 43.70 -18.87
CA ARG A 62 -3.25 44.36 -19.32
C ARG A 62 -3.43 45.86 -19.58
N ARG A 63 -4.50 46.25 -20.29
CA ARG A 63 -4.79 47.66 -20.59
C ARG A 63 -5.09 48.48 -19.34
N CYS A 64 -5.90 47.94 -18.43
CA CYS A 64 -6.17 48.61 -17.16
C CYS A 64 -4.92 48.71 -16.26
N LEU A 65 -4.04 47.70 -16.30
CA LEU A 65 -2.76 47.74 -15.59
C LEU A 65 -1.83 48.82 -16.15
N GLY A 66 -1.74 48.92 -17.47
CA GLY A 66 -0.97 49.98 -18.17
C GLY A 66 -1.51 51.39 -17.93
N ASN A 67 -2.82 51.55 -17.77
CA ASN A 67 -3.47 52.82 -17.45
C ASN A 67 -3.43 53.16 -15.93
N GLY A 68 -2.92 52.27 -15.07
CA GLY A 68 -2.90 52.46 -13.62
C GLY A 68 -4.26 52.29 -12.92
N ASP A 69 -5.30 51.87 -13.64
CA ASP A 69 -6.66 51.66 -13.13
C ASP A 69 -6.75 50.32 -12.37
N LYS A 70 -6.42 50.38 -11.08
CA LYS A 70 -6.39 49.21 -10.19
C LYS A 70 -7.76 48.59 -9.93
N GLU A 71 -8.84 49.38 -9.99
CA GLU A 71 -10.20 48.86 -9.79
C GLU A 71 -10.65 48.05 -11.00
N CYS A 72 -10.37 48.53 -12.22
CA CYS A 72 -10.59 47.73 -13.42
C CYS A 72 -9.76 46.42 -13.40
N VAL A 73 -8.47 46.44 -13.04
CA VAL A 73 -7.68 45.18 -13.03
C VAL A 73 -8.23 44.18 -12.00
N ILE A 74 -8.63 44.64 -10.80
CA ILE A 74 -9.27 43.77 -9.79
C ILE A 74 -10.53 43.11 -10.35
N LYS A 75 -11.41 43.89 -11.00
CA LYS A 75 -12.63 43.37 -11.63
C LYS A 75 -12.33 42.35 -12.74
N MET A 76 -11.35 42.62 -13.60
CA MET A 76 -10.94 41.68 -14.66
C MET A 76 -10.34 40.39 -14.08
N ILE A 77 -9.61 40.45 -12.96
CA ILE A 77 -9.09 39.26 -12.26
C ILE A 77 -10.21 38.44 -11.62
N GLU A 78 -11.21 39.09 -11.01
CA GLU A 78 -12.41 38.42 -10.49
C GLU A 78 -13.15 37.66 -11.60
N GLU A 79 -13.34 38.30 -12.76
CA GLU A 79 -13.94 37.67 -13.95
C GLU A 79 -13.09 36.52 -14.50
N LEU A 80 -11.76 36.65 -14.58
CA LEU A 80 -10.84 35.57 -14.98
C LEU A 80 -10.89 34.37 -14.03
N VAL A 81 -11.03 34.60 -12.72
CA VAL A 81 -11.13 33.52 -11.73
C VAL A 81 -12.49 32.81 -11.84
N ARG A 82 -13.60 33.56 -11.89
CA ARG A 82 -14.96 33.00 -12.04
C ARG A 82 -15.11 32.15 -13.30
N ASN A 83 -14.51 32.59 -14.43
CA ASN A 83 -14.51 31.85 -15.68
C ASN A 83 -13.52 30.67 -15.73
N GLN A 84 -12.86 30.35 -14.61
CA GLN A 84 -11.85 29.28 -14.49
C GLN A 84 -10.65 29.43 -15.44
N CYS A 85 -10.34 30.64 -15.90
CA CYS A 85 -9.22 30.91 -16.81
C CYS A 85 -7.84 30.56 -16.20
N HIS A 86 -7.77 30.40 -14.88
CA HIS A 86 -6.58 29.94 -14.16
C HIS A 86 -6.35 28.41 -14.19
N ASN A 87 -7.30 27.63 -14.73
CA ASN A 87 -7.29 26.18 -14.73
C ASN A 87 -6.83 25.63 -16.10
N GLY A 88 -5.60 25.13 -16.17
CA GLY A 88 -5.00 24.61 -17.41
C GLY A 88 -5.76 23.44 -18.04
N ASN A 89 -6.55 22.69 -17.28
CA ASN A 89 -7.40 21.62 -17.80
C ASN A 89 -8.68 22.15 -18.48
N ALA A 90 -9.10 23.38 -18.14
CA ALA A 90 -10.31 24.00 -18.67
C ALA A 90 -10.06 24.91 -19.89
N VAL A 91 -8.89 25.55 -19.97
CA VAL A 91 -8.56 26.54 -21.03
C VAL A 91 -7.23 26.30 -21.74
N GLY A 92 -6.49 25.25 -21.38
CA GLY A 92 -5.13 25.02 -21.87
C GLY A 92 -4.06 25.67 -20.98
N LYS A 93 -2.85 25.12 -21.02
CA LYS A 93 -1.76 25.53 -20.14
C LYS A 93 -1.32 26.98 -20.37
N GLU A 94 -1.19 27.39 -21.64
CA GLU A 94 -0.69 28.71 -22.04
C GLU A 94 -1.56 29.83 -21.48
N VAL A 95 -2.86 29.83 -21.80
CA VAL A 95 -3.85 30.80 -21.25
C VAL A 95 -3.84 30.78 -19.71
N ALA A 96 -3.78 29.61 -19.09
CA ALA A 96 -3.76 29.49 -17.64
C ALA A 96 -2.45 29.94 -16.99
N ASP A 97 -1.33 29.95 -17.70
CA ASP A 97 -0.05 30.51 -17.26
C ASP A 97 -0.02 32.04 -17.48
N GLU A 98 -0.59 32.56 -18.57
CA GLU A 98 -0.77 34.02 -18.76
C GLU A 98 -1.59 34.65 -17.63
N VAL A 99 -2.71 34.05 -17.21
CA VAL A 99 -3.49 34.53 -16.04
C VAL A 99 -2.63 34.58 -14.77
N LYS A 100 -1.65 33.68 -14.60
CA LYS A 100 -0.76 33.71 -13.44
C LYS A 100 0.22 34.87 -13.52
N ASP A 101 0.73 35.17 -14.70
CA ASP A 101 1.67 36.27 -14.89
C ASP A 101 0.99 37.64 -14.72
N GLU A 102 -0.22 37.85 -15.23
CA GLU A 102 -1.00 39.08 -14.96
C GLU A 102 -1.23 39.32 -13.45
N VAL A 103 -1.61 38.27 -12.72
CA VAL A 103 -1.81 38.34 -11.27
C VAL A 103 -0.48 38.54 -10.53
N HIS A 104 0.65 38.06 -11.07
CA HIS A 104 1.98 38.32 -10.52
C HIS A 104 2.40 39.78 -10.72
N GLU A 105 2.25 40.32 -11.93
CA GLU A 105 2.61 41.71 -12.23
C GLU A 105 1.75 42.70 -11.42
N LEU A 106 0.43 42.49 -11.33
CA LEU A 106 -0.42 43.30 -10.44
C LEU A 106 0.06 43.22 -8.98
N TRP A 107 0.43 42.03 -8.50
CA TRP A 107 0.95 41.85 -7.15
C TRP A 107 2.27 42.61 -6.92
N LEU A 108 3.15 42.71 -7.92
CA LEU A 108 4.40 43.47 -7.83
C LEU A 108 4.15 44.98 -7.72
N VAL A 109 3.29 45.54 -8.59
CA VAL A 109 3.00 47.00 -8.61
C VAL A 109 2.02 47.47 -7.52
N SER A 110 1.32 46.55 -6.85
CA SER A 110 0.36 46.87 -5.79
C SER A 110 1.02 47.32 -4.48
N ASN A 111 0.41 48.30 -3.81
CA ASN A 111 0.78 48.71 -2.45
C ASN A 111 0.30 47.67 -1.41
N ASN A 112 0.54 47.93 -0.12
CA ASN A 112 0.19 47.01 0.96
C ASN A 112 -1.34 46.74 1.07
N GLU A 113 -2.16 47.76 0.86
CA GLU A 113 -3.62 47.69 0.98
C GLU A 113 -4.24 46.91 -0.19
N TYR A 114 -3.83 47.23 -1.42
CA TYR A 114 -4.27 46.53 -2.63
C TYR A 114 -3.85 45.05 -2.61
N ARG A 115 -2.68 44.73 -2.05
CA ARG A 115 -2.27 43.33 -1.80
C ARG A 115 -3.20 42.60 -0.84
N CYS A 116 -3.71 43.27 0.21
CA CYS A 116 -4.70 42.67 1.10
C CYS A 116 -6.06 42.48 0.41
N LYS A 117 -6.55 43.47 -0.35
CA LYS A 117 -7.78 43.36 -1.15
C LYS A 117 -7.73 42.17 -2.12
N LEU A 118 -6.61 42.00 -2.83
CA LEU A 118 -6.40 40.83 -3.72
C LEU A 118 -6.42 39.50 -2.97
N LEU A 119 -5.78 39.42 -1.79
CA LEU A 119 -5.80 38.19 -0.99
C LEU A 119 -7.20 37.85 -0.48
N MET A 120 -8.00 38.84 -0.06
CA MET A 120 -9.40 38.63 0.31
C MET A 120 -10.21 38.12 -0.89
N LEU A 121 -10.13 38.81 -2.04
CA LEU A 121 -10.80 38.39 -3.28
C LEU A 121 -10.50 36.94 -3.64
N PHE A 122 -9.23 36.53 -3.63
CA PHE A 122 -8.86 35.15 -3.97
C PHE A 122 -9.32 34.13 -2.92
N ARG A 123 -9.38 34.49 -1.62
CA ARG A 123 -9.99 33.63 -0.58
C ARG A 123 -11.48 33.46 -0.86
N ASP A 124 -12.18 34.55 -1.08
CA ASP A 124 -13.65 34.59 -1.22
C ASP A 124 -14.12 33.91 -2.51
N LEU A 125 -13.27 33.88 -3.54
CA LEU A 125 -13.45 33.07 -4.76
C LEU A 125 -12.97 31.60 -4.61
N GLY A 126 -12.66 31.14 -3.40
CA GLY A 126 -12.30 29.75 -3.11
C GLY A 126 -10.94 29.30 -3.65
N MET A 127 -10.01 30.22 -3.95
CA MET A 127 -8.76 29.85 -4.60
C MET A 127 -7.84 29.04 -3.67
N PRO A 128 -7.17 27.99 -4.16
CA PRO A 128 -6.23 27.24 -3.35
C PRO A 128 -5.05 28.11 -2.89
N LYS A 129 -4.79 28.14 -1.58
CA LYS A 129 -3.62 28.82 -0.97
C LYS A 129 -2.28 28.49 -1.65
N ILE A 130 -2.14 27.27 -2.20
CA ILE A 130 -0.98 26.84 -2.99
C ILE A 130 -0.92 27.52 -4.37
N TRP A 131 -2.06 27.73 -5.03
CA TRP A 131 -2.12 28.47 -6.30
C TRP A 131 -1.71 29.92 -6.06
N VAL A 132 -2.32 30.60 -5.08
CA VAL A 132 -2.00 31.99 -4.71
C VAL A 132 -0.51 32.17 -4.37
N LYS A 133 0.07 31.24 -3.59
CA LYS A 133 1.52 31.18 -3.35
C LYS A 133 2.34 31.05 -4.64
N LYS A 134 1.96 30.15 -5.55
CA LYS A 134 2.69 29.89 -6.79
C LYS A 134 2.64 31.11 -7.72
N THR A 135 1.47 31.71 -7.86
CA THR A 135 1.20 32.86 -8.70
C THR A 135 1.88 34.13 -8.16
N MET A 136 1.43 34.65 -7.02
CA MET A 136 1.91 35.95 -6.51
C MET A 136 3.39 35.94 -6.11
N LEU A 137 3.87 34.83 -5.56
CA LEU A 137 5.21 34.76 -4.96
C LEU A 137 6.20 33.93 -5.79
N ARG A 138 5.84 33.49 -7.00
CA ARG A 138 6.65 32.60 -7.87
C ARG A 138 7.39 31.52 -7.07
N ASN A 139 6.62 30.79 -6.25
CA ASN A 139 7.09 29.69 -5.38
C ASN A 139 8.08 30.05 -4.24
N ARG A 140 8.27 31.34 -3.91
CA ARG A 140 9.04 31.77 -2.72
C ARG A 140 8.47 31.21 -1.40
N ASN A 141 9.23 31.37 -0.32
CA ASN A 141 9.02 30.75 0.99
C ASN A 141 7.57 30.88 1.51
N THR A 142 6.98 29.77 1.96
CA THR A 142 5.64 29.72 2.59
C THR A 142 5.49 30.68 3.77
N LYS A 143 6.59 30.97 4.50
CA LYS A 143 6.62 31.99 5.57
C LYS A 143 6.20 33.39 5.07
N THR A 144 6.47 33.74 3.81
CA THR A 144 6.14 35.04 3.23
C THR A 144 4.64 35.21 3.01
N LEU A 145 3.94 34.19 2.48
CA LEU A 145 2.48 34.25 2.34
C LEU A 145 1.80 34.32 3.71
N ASN A 146 2.22 33.50 4.68
CA ASN A 146 1.63 33.53 6.02
C ASN A 146 1.84 34.88 6.73
N LYS A 147 2.96 35.58 6.51
CA LYS A 147 3.15 36.96 6.99
C LYS A 147 2.15 37.93 6.38
N TRP A 148 1.89 37.84 5.07
CA TRP A 148 0.89 38.67 4.40
C TRP A 148 -0.54 38.37 4.88
N LEU A 149 -0.92 37.10 4.99
CA LEU A 149 -2.22 36.69 5.53
C LEU A 149 -2.45 37.25 6.94
N ARG A 150 -1.46 37.09 7.84
CA ARG A 150 -1.53 37.65 9.19
C ARG A 150 -1.62 39.18 9.20
N ARG A 151 -0.86 39.86 8.32
CA ARG A 151 -0.89 41.33 8.19
C ARG A 151 -2.24 41.85 7.70
N CYS A 152 -2.91 41.09 6.84
CA CYS A 152 -4.20 41.46 6.26
C CYS A 152 -5.40 40.97 7.09
N GLY A 153 -5.19 40.31 8.25
CA GLY A 153 -6.27 39.72 9.04
C GLY A 153 -7.00 38.54 8.37
N ILE A 154 -6.34 37.86 7.42
CA ILE A 154 -6.97 36.83 6.58
C ILE A 154 -6.68 35.44 7.15
N GLU A 155 -7.69 34.83 7.75
CA GLU A 155 -7.73 33.38 7.90
C GLU A 155 -8.03 32.73 6.54
N TRP A 156 -7.30 31.67 6.22
CA TRP A 156 -7.39 30.98 4.94
C TRP A 156 -7.28 29.49 5.17
N GLU A 157 -8.40 28.80 4.98
CA GLU A 157 -8.52 27.36 5.14
C GLU A 157 -7.40 26.64 4.39
N SER A 158 -6.66 25.82 5.13
CA SER A 158 -5.81 24.81 4.51
C SER A 158 -6.70 23.78 3.84
N LYS A 159 -6.27 23.27 2.67
CA LYS A 159 -6.87 22.05 2.13
C LYS A 159 -6.89 20.97 3.23
N VAL A 160 -8.02 20.26 3.31
CA VAL A 160 -8.16 18.98 4.05
C VAL A 160 -6.87 18.19 3.89
N THR A 161 -6.22 17.82 5.00
CA THR A 161 -4.94 17.11 4.88
C THR A 161 -5.18 15.74 4.26
N ARG A 162 -4.13 15.12 3.70
CA ARG A 162 -4.26 13.74 3.20
C ARG A 162 -4.80 12.82 4.29
N ASN A 163 -4.37 13.01 5.53
CA ASN A 163 -4.82 12.24 6.68
C ASN A 163 -6.32 12.47 6.91
N ASP A 164 -6.78 13.71 7.02
CA ASP A 164 -8.21 13.99 7.28
C ASP A 164 -9.13 13.45 6.17
N ALA A 165 -8.70 13.55 4.90
CA ALA A 165 -9.43 12.95 3.77
C ALA A 165 -9.43 11.42 3.80
N VAL A 166 -8.31 10.82 4.24
CA VAL A 166 -8.18 9.39 4.52
C VAL A 166 -9.18 8.99 5.62
N LYS A 167 -9.23 9.72 6.75
CA LYS A 167 -10.18 9.49 7.87
C LYS A 167 -11.62 9.39 7.38
N VAL A 168 -12.09 10.42 6.66
CA VAL A 168 -13.46 10.49 6.12
C VAL A 168 -13.75 9.30 5.19
N ILE A 169 -12.81 8.88 4.37
CA ILE A 169 -12.98 7.70 3.51
C ILE A 169 -12.99 6.41 4.35
N GLU A 170 -12.13 6.27 5.37
CA GLU A 170 -12.08 5.13 6.29
C GLU A 170 -13.41 4.98 7.06
N ASP A 171 -13.96 6.09 7.55
CA ASP A 171 -15.24 6.16 8.24
C ASP A 171 -16.40 5.79 7.30
N LEU A 172 -16.47 6.37 6.09
CA LEU A 172 -17.47 6.04 5.08
C LEU A 172 -17.45 4.57 4.65
N LEU A 173 -16.28 3.95 4.58
CA LEU A 173 -16.16 2.52 4.27
C LEU A 173 -16.75 1.65 5.38
N ARG A 174 -16.51 2.02 6.64
CA ARG A 174 -17.06 1.31 7.79
C ARG A 174 -18.56 1.54 7.96
N SER A 175 -19.06 2.76 7.76
CA SER A 175 -20.48 3.09 7.90
C SER A 175 -21.33 2.62 6.71
N GLU A 176 -20.97 3.02 5.48
CA GLU A 176 -21.81 2.81 4.30
C GLU A 176 -21.58 1.45 3.64
N PHE A 177 -20.34 0.96 3.65
CA PHE A 177 -19.94 -0.25 2.93
C PHE A 177 -19.68 -1.46 3.86
N SER A 178 -19.87 -1.31 5.18
CA SER A 178 -19.60 -2.34 6.20
C SER A 178 -18.19 -2.96 6.08
N TRP A 179 -17.21 -2.16 5.67
CA TRP A 179 -15.88 -2.63 5.34
C TRP A 179 -15.04 -2.86 6.61
N SER A 180 -15.01 -4.11 7.07
CA SER A 180 -14.19 -4.57 8.18
C SER A 180 -12.90 -5.26 7.74
N GLU A 181 -12.00 -5.48 8.68
CA GLU A 181 -10.79 -6.30 8.56
C GLU A 181 -11.14 -7.73 8.07
N THR A 182 -12.24 -8.31 8.57
CA THR A 182 -12.79 -9.58 8.09
C THR A 182 -13.24 -9.47 6.63
N LYS A 183 -13.94 -8.39 6.25
CA LYS A 183 -14.40 -8.19 4.87
C LYS A 183 -13.24 -8.03 3.89
N MET A 184 -12.19 -7.30 4.27
CA MET A 184 -10.92 -7.21 3.54
C MET A 184 -10.28 -8.59 3.35
N CYS A 185 -10.24 -9.41 4.41
CA CYS A 185 -9.74 -10.78 4.35
C CYS A 185 -10.55 -11.67 3.38
N GLU A 186 -11.88 -11.57 3.40
CA GLU A 186 -12.75 -12.33 2.48
C GLU A 186 -12.57 -11.93 1.02
N GLU A 187 -12.49 -10.64 0.70
CA GLU A 187 -12.25 -10.17 -0.67
C GLU A 187 -10.83 -10.54 -1.15
N MET A 188 -9.82 -10.53 -0.26
CA MET A 188 -8.49 -11.09 -0.54
C MET A 188 -8.58 -12.58 -0.91
N TRP A 189 -9.34 -13.39 -0.15
CA TRP A 189 -9.51 -14.81 -0.43
C TRP A 189 -10.21 -15.08 -1.76
N LYS A 190 -11.29 -14.37 -2.03
CA LYS A 190 -12.03 -14.39 -3.30
C LYS A 190 -11.13 -14.01 -4.48
N PHE A 191 -10.32 -12.95 -4.36
CA PHE A 191 -9.35 -12.56 -5.39
C PHE A 191 -8.37 -13.69 -5.71
N VAL A 192 -7.83 -14.37 -4.70
CA VAL A 192 -6.89 -15.47 -4.93
C VAL A 192 -7.56 -16.82 -5.28
N GLY A 193 -8.89 -16.85 -5.42
CA GLY A 193 -9.66 -18.05 -5.76
C GLY A 193 -9.73 -19.08 -4.64
N ILE A 194 -10.03 -18.62 -3.42
CA ILE A 194 -10.37 -19.45 -2.25
C ILE A 194 -11.80 -19.09 -1.82
N ASP A 195 -12.69 -20.10 -1.78
CA ASP A 195 -14.09 -19.92 -1.35
C ASP A 195 -14.18 -20.03 0.18
N VAL A 196 -14.31 -18.89 0.86
CA VAL A 196 -14.38 -18.84 2.32
C VAL A 196 -15.58 -19.59 2.90
N ASN A 197 -16.70 -19.64 2.17
CA ASN A 197 -17.91 -20.31 2.64
C ASN A 197 -17.77 -21.83 2.56
N GLU A 198 -16.97 -22.34 1.62
CA GLU A 198 -16.69 -23.78 1.55
C GLU A 198 -15.89 -24.26 2.76
N PHE A 199 -14.94 -23.46 3.26
CA PHE A 199 -14.17 -23.77 4.48
C PHE A 199 -15.04 -23.68 5.74
N ARG A 200 -15.86 -22.62 5.86
CA ARG A 200 -16.78 -22.43 7.01
C ARG A 200 -17.79 -23.56 7.17
N ARG A 201 -18.27 -24.15 6.07
CA ARG A 201 -19.14 -25.36 6.09
C ARG A 201 -18.52 -26.57 6.80
N TYR A 202 -17.20 -26.56 7.03
CA TYR A 202 -16.47 -27.60 7.76
C TYR A 202 -15.84 -27.08 9.06
N GLY A 203 -16.31 -25.94 9.58
CA GLY A 203 -15.82 -25.36 10.84
C GLY A 203 -14.41 -24.78 10.77
N ILE A 204 -13.91 -24.47 9.57
CA ILE A 204 -12.60 -23.82 9.37
C ILE A 204 -12.85 -22.36 9.01
N GLU A 205 -12.45 -21.42 9.88
CA GLU A 205 -12.57 -19.98 9.62
C GLU A 205 -11.34 -19.45 8.84
N PRO A 206 -11.48 -18.99 7.59
CA PRO A 206 -10.32 -18.55 6.79
C PRO A 206 -9.70 -17.23 7.24
N CYS A 207 -10.40 -16.43 8.04
CA CYS A 207 -9.92 -15.14 8.55
C CYS A 207 -9.40 -15.18 9.99
N ILE A 208 -9.31 -16.37 10.61
CA ILE A 208 -8.81 -16.62 11.98
C ILE A 208 -7.34 -16.20 12.23
N TRP A 209 -6.63 -15.81 11.17
CA TRP A 209 -5.27 -15.28 11.26
C TRP A 209 -5.22 -13.82 11.77
N LEU A 210 -6.36 -13.13 11.76
CA LEU A 210 -6.54 -11.79 12.32
C LEU A 210 -6.52 -11.82 13.85
N ASP A 211 -7.10 -12.86 14.45
CA ASP A 211 -7.18 -13.08 15.90
C ASP A 211 -5.78 -13.10 16.53
N GLY A 212 -5.57 -12.32 17.59
CA GLY A 212 -4.30 -12.25 18.31
C GLY A 212 -3.28 -11.28 17.71
N LEU A 213 -3.55 -10.64 16.55
CA LEU A 213 -2.66 -9.61 15.99
C LEU A 213 -2.46 -8.43 16.95
N GLU A 214 -3.46 -8.10 17.76
CA GLU A 214 -3.40 -7.07 18.79
C GLU A 214 -2.34 -7.35 19.87
N LEU A 215 -2.06 -8.63 20.16
CA LEU A 215 -1.02 -9.06 21.10
C LEU A 215 0.40 -8.79 20.56
N LEU A 216 0.53 -8.60 19.24
CA LEU A 216 1.79 -8.23 18.59
C LEU A 216 2.08 -6.72 18.68
N SER A 217 1.20 -5.92 19.30
CA SER A 217 1.51 -4.54 19.66
C SER A 217 2.69 -4.43 20.65
N ASP A 218 2.88 -5.45 21.50
CA ASP A 218 4.10 -5.57 22.30
C ASP A 218 5.23 -6.19 21.46
N LEU A 219 6.23 -5.36 21.14
CA LEU A 219 7.43 -5.79 20.42
C LEU A 219 8.26 -6.85 21.17
N ARG A 220 8.04 -7.05 22.48
CA ARG A 220 8.67 -8.12 23.27
C ARG A 220 8.04 -9.49 23.07
N ASN A 221 6.97 -9.61 22.27
CA ASN A 221 6.41 -10.90 21.90
C ASN A 221 7.44 -11.72 21.07
N PRO A 222 7.78 -12.97 21.45
CA PRO A 222 8.77 -13.80 20.74
C PRO A 222 8.48 -14.05 19.26
N TYR A 223 7.22 -13.89 18.82
CA TYR A 223 6.86 -13.89 17.40
C TYR A 223 7.71 -12.91 16.59
N TRP A 224 7.95 -11.70 17.09
CA TRP A 224 8.81 -10.71 16.43
C TRP A 224 10.26 -11.17 16.29
N PHE A 225 10.77 -11.91 17.28
CA PHE A 225 12.09 -12.53 17.19
C PHE A 225 12.12 -13.62 16.11
N GLY A 226 11.07 -14.44 15.99
CA GLY A 226 10.93 -15.43 14.93
C GLY A 226 10.89 -14.79 13.54
N LEU A 227 10.14 -13.69 13.40
CA LEU A 227 9.97 -12.98 12.14
C LEU A 227 11.27 -12.31 11.66
N VAL A 228 12.06 -11.68 12.54
CA VAL A 228 13.38 -11.10 12.17
C VAL A 228 14.44 -12.17 11.86
N ARG A 229 14.26 -13.42 12.32
CA ARG A 229 15.09 -14.55 11.89
C ARG A 229 14.63 -15.19 10.58
N SER A 230 13.48 -14.78 10.05
CA SER A 230 12.99 -15.15 8.74
C SER A 230 12.94 -13.94 7.78
N ASP A 231 11.76 -13.44 7.46
CA ASP A 231 11.51 -12.56 6.31
C ASP A 231 11.57 -11.05 6.67
N MET A 232 11.55 -10.69 7.96
CA MET A 232 11.63 -9.28 8.37
C MET A 232 13.08 -8.78 8.42
N VAL A 233 13.32 -7.66 7.75
CA VAL A 233 14.59 -6.93 7.77
C VAL A 233 14.53 -5.82 8.80
N VAL A 234 15.45 -5.82 9.76
CA VAL A 234 15.60 -4.74 10.75
C VAL A 234 16.90 -3.97 10.49
N ARG A 235 16.81 -2.64 10.49
CA ARG A 235 17.94 -1.74 10.24
C ARG A 235 17.92 -0.57 11.20
N GLU A 236 19.07 -0.23 11.74
CA GLU A 236 19.26 1.03 12.43
C GLU A 236 19.62 2.12 11.41
N HIS A 237 18.91 3.26 11.46
CA HIS A 237 19.20 4.40 10.59
C HIS A 237 18.87 5.74 11.27
N ALA A 238 19.86 6.62 11.36
CA ALA A 238 19.71 8.00 11.81
C ALA A 238 18.99 8.16 13.17
N GLY A 239 19.34 7.32 14.16
CA GLY A 239 18.74 7.35 15.50
C GLY A 239 17.33 6.78 15.56
N ARG A 240 17.03 5.77 14.73
CA ARG A 240 15.77 5.02 14.69
C ARG A 240 16.02 3.57 14.30
N VAL A 241 15.15 2.68 14.77
CA VAL A 241 15.10 1.30 14.28
C VAL A 241 13.96 1.18 13.27
N GLU A 242 14.26 0.64 12.11
CA GLU A 242 13.32 0.46 11.00
C GLU A 242 13.04 -1.03 10.80
N LEU A 243 11.77 -1.44 10.94
CA LEU A 243 11.32 -2.79 10.59
C LEU A 243 10.76 -2.74 9.16
N LYS A 244 11.19 -3.65 8.28
CA LYS A 244 10.78 -3.72 6.87
C LYS A 244 10.36 -5.14 6.48
N LEU A 245 9.30 -5.24 5.69
CA LEU A 245 8.82 -6.47 5.04
C LEU A 245 8.57 -6.18 3.55
N ASP A 246 9.19 -6.96 2.66
CA ASP A 246 9.05 -6.80 1.21
C ASP A 246 8.32 -7.96 0.54
N THR A 247 7.43 -7.67 -0.41
CA THR A 247 6.68 -8.73 -1.10
C THR A 247 6.24 -8.39 -2.51
N THR A 248 6.05 -9.45 -3.30
CA THR A 248 5.28 -9.44 -4.54
C THR A 248 4.01 -10.31 -4.44
N ASN A 249 3.79 -10.97 -3.30
CA ASN A 249 2.72 -11.95 -3.09
C ASN A 249 1.40 -11.25 -2.74
N SER A 250 0.32 -11.72 -3.35
CA SER A 250 -1.05 -11.21 -3.19
C SER A 250 -1.56 -11.30 -1.75
N VAL A 251 -1.22 -12.37 -1.02
CA VAL A 251 -1.63 -12.56 0.38
C VAL A 251 -0.78 -11.70 1.32
N SER A 252 0.54 -11.67 1.09
CA SER A 252 1.47 -10.86 1.89
C SER A 252 1.23 -9.34 1.74
N ALA A 253 0.71 -8.89 0.59
CA ALA A 253 0.35 -7.49 0.35
C ALA A 253 -0.77 -6.96 1.28
N ILE A 254 -1.54 -7.87 1.91
CA ILE A 254 -2.54 -7.55 2.94
C ILE A 254 -2.03 -7.89 4.34
N PHE A 255 -1.40 -9.06 4.48
CA PHE A 255 -0.87 -9.52 5.76
C PHE A 255 0.23 -8.62 6.33
N PHE A 256 1.22 -8.20 5.54
CA PHE A 256 2.35 -7.39 6.02
C PHE A 256 1.93 -5.99 6.53
N PRO A 257 1.07 -5.22 5.85
CA PRO A 257 0.56 -3.98 6.43
C PRO A 257 -0.27 -4.21 7.70
N ALA A 258 -1.16 -5.22 7.71
CA ALA A 258 -1.95 -5.55 8.91
C ALA A 258 -1.06 -5.90 10.11
N LEU A 259 -0.04 -6.73 9.90
CA LEU A 259 0.93 -7.15 10.91
C LEU A 259 1.73 -5.98 11.48
N LEU A 260 2.28 -5.11 10.64
CA LEU A 260 3.05 -3.95 11.12
C LEU A 260 2.15 -2.92 11.84
N ASN A 261 0.89 -2.80 11.41
CA ASN A 261 -0.08 -1.88 11.99
C ASN A 261 -0.47 -2.20 13.44
N ALA A 262 -0.30 -3.45 13.89
CA ALA A 262 -0.41 -3.80 15.31
C ALA A 262 0.52 -2.96 16.20
N VAL A 263 1.70 -2.61 15.69
CA VAL A 263 2.68 -1.75 16.38
C VAL A 263 2.47 -0.28 15.99
N LYS A 264 2.41 0.01 14.68
CA LYS A 264 2.41 1.37 14.15
C LYS A 264 1.98 1.38 12.68
N ALA A 265 1.19 2.37 12.27
CA ALA A 265 0.83 2.59 10.86
C ALA A 265 2.06 2.50 9.91
N PRO A 266 2.18 1.45 9.07
CA PRO A 266 3.29 1.31 8.15
C PRO A 266 3.21 2.28 6.98
N SER A 267 4.39 2.69 6.50
CA SER A 267 4.58 3.37 5.24
C SER A 267 4.86 2.35 4.13
N LEU A 268 4.51 2.71 2.89
CA LEU A 268 4.72 1.87 1.71
C LEU A 268 5.71 2.51 0.73
N ILE A 269 6.66 1.72 0.24
CA ILE A 269 7.46 2.01 -0.95
C ILE A 269 7.08 0.99 -2.03
N ILE A 270 6.87 1.49 -3.26
CA ILE A 270 6.64 0.67 -4.45
C ILE A 270 7.88 0.81 -5.34
N GLU A 271 8.55 -0.29 -5.66
CA GLU A 271 9.76 -0.29 -6.48
C GLU A 271 9.76 -1.38 -7.57
N TRP A 272 10.59 -1.19 -8.60
CA TRP A 272 10.81 -2.21 -9.63
C TRP A 272 11.81 -3.26 -9.12
N GLY A 273 11.33 -4.47 -8.87
CA GLY A 273 12.13 -5.59 -8.42
C GLY A 273 13.05 -6.14 -9.53
N ARG A 274 14.23 -6.64 -9.14
CA ARG A 274 15.16 -7.32 -10.07
C ARG A 274 14.63 -8.70 -10.44
N LYS A 275 14.48 -8.98 -11.74
CA LYS A 275 14.05 -10.31 -12.25
C LYS A 275 15.04 -11.40 -11.83
N ARG A 276 14.57 -12.39 -11.06
CA ARG A 276 15.36 -13.58 -10.72
C ARG A 276 15.32 -14.61 -11.88
N PRO A 277 16.41 -15.34 -12.18
CA PRO A 277 16.46 -16.29 -13.31
C PRO A 277 15.38 -17.38 -13.30
N THR A 278 14.92 -17.76 -12.11
CA THR A 278 13.87 -18.77 -11.90
C THR A 278 12.46 -18.31 -12.31
N MET A 279 12.26 -17.01 -12.60
CA MET A 279 10.94 -16.41 -12.81
C MET A 279 10.62 -16.24 -14.31
N ARG A 280 10.48 -17.38 -15.01
CA ARG A 280 10.23 -17.43 -16.47
C ARG A 280 9.01 -16.62 -16.91
N TYR A 281 7.92 -16.66 -16.16
CA TYR A 281 6.61 -16.07 -16.52
C TYR A 281 6.38 -14.64 -16.03
N VAL A 282 7.40 -13.95 -15.51
CA VAL A 282 7.28 -12.57 -15.02
C VAL A 282 8.17 -11.66 -15.86
N SER A 283 7.56 -10.68 -16.53
CA SER A 283 8.25 -9.69 -17.38
C SER A 283 8.80 -8.50 -16.58
N LYS A 284 8.06 -8.05 -15.56
CA LYS A 284 8.46 -7.01 -14.60
C LYS A 284 8.01 -7.43 -13.19
N LEU A 285 8.87 -7.23 -12.20
CA LEU A 285 8.50 -7.39 -10.79
C LEU A 285 8.23 -6.01 -10.19
N ILE A 286 7.18 -5.93 -9.39
CA ILE A 286 6.90 -4.76 -8.55
C ILE A 286 6.93 -5.26 -7.11
N ASN A 287 7.89 -4.76 -6.32
CA ASN A 287 7.97 -5.04 -4.90
C ASN A 287 7.15 -3.99 -4.15
N LEU A 288 6.38 -4.45 -3.17
CA LEU A 288 5.76 -3.63 -2.15
C LEU A 288 6.58 -3.78 -0.88
N ILE A 289 7.18 -2.70 -0.40
CA ILE A 289 7.99 -2.67 0.82
C ILE A 289 7.21 -1.89 1.87
N TYR A 290 6.71 -2.61 2.88
CA TYR A 290 6.05 -2.03 4.04
C TYR A 290 7.09 -1.81 5.14
N TYR A 291 7.04 -0.67 5.82
CA TYR A 291 7.99 -0.39 6.89
C TYR A 291 7.43 0.52 7.99
N ILE A 292 7.91 0.32 9.22
CA ILE A 292 7.68 1.22 10.35
C ILE A 292 9.01 1.73 10.89
N ALA A 293 9.01 2.95 11.43
CA ALA A 293 10.16 3.54 12.09
C ALA A 293 9.86 3.75 13.58
N LEU A 294 10.62 3.06 14.41
CA LEU A 294 10.61 3.05 15.87
C LEU A 294 11.69 4.00 16.42
N GLY A 295 11.59 4.37 17.69
CA GLY A 295 12.71 4.88 18.49
C GLY A 295 13.85 3.88 18.60
N VAL A 296 15.01 4.31 19.12
CA VAL A 296 16.19 3.44 19.29
C VAL A 296 15.91 2.33 20.29
N ASP A 297 15.29 2.67 21.43
CA ASP A 297 15.08 1.79 22.57
C ASP A 297 13.74 1.01 22.51
N GLU A 298 12.94 1.21 21.45
CA GLU A 298 11.65 0.53 21.26
C GLU A 298 11.79 -0.93 20.80
N TRP A 299 12.92 -1.31 20.19
CA TRP A 299 13.13 -2.64 19.61
C TRP A 299 13.93 -3.54 20.58
N PRO A 300 13.32 -4.55 21.21
CA PRO A 300 13.95 -5.31 22.31
C PRO A 300 14.85 -6.46 21.85
N TRP A 301 14.84 -6.78 20.56
CA TRP A 301 15.55 -7.93 19.99
C TRP A 301 16.88 -7.51 19.36
N PRO A 302 17.88 -8.41 19.32
CA PRO A 302 19.14 -8.10 18.67
C PRO A 302 18.96 -7.87 17.16
N ILE A 303 19.65 -6.89 16.58
CA ILE A 303 19.60 -6.64 15.12
C ILE A 303 20.53 -7.63 14.40
N LYS A 304 21.81 -7.64 14.78
CA LYS A 304 22.80 -8.65 14.37
C LYS A 304 22.71 -9.85 15.29
N LEU A 305 22.84 -11.06 14.73
CA LEU A 305 22.70 -12.30 15.49
C LEU A 305 24.03 -12.76 16.08
N SER A 306 24.03 -13.07 17.38
CA SER A 306 25.12 -13.80 18.06
C SER A 306 24.68 -15.20 18.53
N ILE A 307 25.64 -16.07 18.85
CA ILE A 307 25.38 -17.42 19.37
C ILE A 307 24.65 -17.32 20.73
N ASN A 308 25.10 -16.41 21.60
CA ASN A 308 24.53 -16.19 22.93
C ASN A 308 23.07 -15.72 22.90
N GLU A 309 22.64 -15.04 21.83
CA GLU A 309 21.24 -14.66 21.63
C GLU A 309 20.35 -15.82 21.18
N LEU A 310 20.92 -16.84 20.52
CA LEU A 310 20.19 -18.06 20.18
C LEU A 310 20.02 -18.97 21.39
N GLU A 311 20.97 -18.95 22.32
CA GLU A 311 20.85 -19.64 23.61
C GLU A 311 19.64 -19.15 24.42
N ARG A 312 19.18 -17.89 24.24
CA ARG A 312 17.92 -17.39 24.84
C ARG A 312 16.69 -18.24 24.48
N ILE A 313 16.67 -18.88 23.30
CA ILE A 313 15.56 -19.74 22.86
C ILE A 313 15.41 -20.96 23.79
N LYS A 314 16.50 -21.42 24.45
CA LYS A 314 16.42 -22.49 25.46
C LYS A 314 15.67 -22.06 26.72
N GLY A 315 15.68 -20.76 27.03
CA GLY A 315 14.98 -20.17 28.17
C GLY A 315 13.47 -20.00 27.97
N PHE A 316 13.00 -19.93 26.72
CA PHE A 316 11.58 -19.75 26.40
C PHE A 316 10.70 -20.85 26.98
N THR A 317 9.57 -20.47 27.58
CA THR A 317 8.44 -21.37 27.85
C THR A 317 7.93 -22.02 26.56
N ASP A 318 7.12 -23.08 26.67
CA ASP A 318 6.57 -23.77 25.49
C ASP A 318 5.68 -22.84 24.64
N GLU A 319 5.00 -21.88 25.29
CA GLU A 319 4.21 -20.82 24.64
C GLU A 319 5.11 -19.82 23.90
N GLU A 320 6.13 -19.26 24.55
CA GLU A 320 7.08 -18.35 23.90
C GLU A 320 7.83 -19.03 22.74
N LEU A 321 8.16 -20.32 22.89
CA LEU A 321 8.76 -21.14 21.83
C LEU A 321 7.78 -21.32 20.67
N ALA A 322 6.49 -21.56 20.94
CA ALA A 322 5.47 -21.67 19.92
C ALA A 322 5.25 -20.35 19.15
N MET A 323 5.19 -19.21 19.85
CA MET A 323 5.14 -17.87 19.23
C MET A 323 6.36 -17.61 18.34
N PHE A 324 7.57 -17.92 18.83
CA PHE A 324 8.81 -17.79 18.07
C PHE A 324 8.82 -18.66 16.80
N ILE A 325 8.36 -19.92 16.89
CA ILE A 325 8.28 -20.82 15.74
C ILE A 325 7.20 -20.33 14.75
N ALA A 326 6.07 -19.80 15.23
CA ALA A 326 5.06 -19.22 14.35
C ALA A 326 5.61 -18.01 13.56
N GLY A 327 6.35 -17.11 14.20
CA GLY A 327 7.02 -15.99 13.51
C GLY A 327 8.04 -16.46 12.45
N LEU A 328 8.80 -17.52 12.72
CA LEU A 328 9.65 -18.19 11.72
C LEU A 328 8.83 -18.78 10.57
N LEU A 329 7.71 -19.43 10.89
CA LEU A 329 6.84 -20.10 9.93
C LEU A 329 6.08 -19.12 9.04
N ASP A 330 5.85 -17.89 9.50
CA ASP A 330 5.11 -16.85 8.79
C ASP A 330 5.98 -15.98 7.89
N GLY A 331 7.28 -15.86 8.19
CA GLY A 331 8.26 -15.33 7.24
C GLY A 331 8.71 -16.36 6.20
N ASP A 332 9.57 -17.31 6.57
CA ASP A 332 10.27 -18.24 5.65
C ASP A 332 9.73 -19.70 5.68
N GLY A 333 8.67 -19.94 6.45
CA GLY A 333 8.04 -21.25 6.57
C GLY A 333 7.24 -21.74 5.36
N SER A 334 6.85 -23.01 5.42
CA SER A 334 6.00 -23.66 4.43
C SER A 334 5.24 -24.83 5.06
N VAL A 335 3.93 -24.68 5.16
CA VAL A 335 2.98 -25.76 5.48
C VAL A 335 2.51 -26.39 4.16
N LEU A 336 2.69 -27.70 4.01
CA LEU A 336 2.57 -28.40 2.72
C LEU A 336 2.00 -29.83 2.88
N TYR A 337 1.09 -30.18 1.98
CA TYR A 337 0.68 -31.56 1.70
C TYR A 337 1.10 -31.99 0.29
N ARG A 338 1.83 -33.12 0.16
CA ARG A 338 2.36 -33.67 -1.11
C ARG A 338 2.50 -35.20 -1.04
N HIS A 339 1.97 -35.90 -2.05
CA HIS A 339 2.11 -37.35 -2.23
C HIS A 339 1.70 -38.20 -1.01
N GLY A 340 0.59 -37.90 -0.35
CA GLY A 340 0.19 -38.60 0.88
C GLY A 340 0.70 -37.94 2.17
N HIS A 341 1.78 -37.16 2.09
CA HIS A 341 2.55 -36.74 3.26
C HIS A 341 2.45 -35.24 3.57
N ILE A 342 2.60 -34.90 4.85
CA ILE A 342 2.64 -33.54 5.38
C ILE A 342 4.07 -33.14 5.67
N PHE A 343 4.39 -31.90 5.31
CA PHE A 343 5.67 -31.26 5.58
C PHE A 343 5.41 -29.89 6.19
N VAL A 344 6.06 -29.64 7.32
CA VAL A 344 6.34 -28.27 7.78
C VAL A 344 7.83 -28.04 7.55
N GLU A 345 8.15 -27.07 6.70
CA GLU A 345 9.54 -26.70 6.35
C GLU A 345 9.81 -25.26 6.81
N ILE A 346 10.91 -25.01 7.53
CA ILE A 346 11.45 -23.66 7.72
C ILE A 346 12.69 -23.55 6.83
N THR A 347 12.68 -22.61 5.89
CA THR A 347 13.78 -22.42 4.92
C THR A 347 14.74 -21.36 5.43
N PHE A 348 16.04 -21.56 5.20
CA PHE A 348 17.06 -20.59 5.52
C PHE A 348 18.14 -20.60 4.43
N CYS A 349 18.81 -19.47 4.21
CA CYS A 349 19.84 -19.37 3.19
C CYS A 349 21.14 -20.06 3.61
N ARG A 350 21.92 -20.55 2.64
CA ARG A 350 23.13 -21.34 2.91
C ARG A 350 24.27 -20.52 3.55
N ASP A 351 24.45 -19.28 3.08
CA ASP A 351 25.61 -18.44 3.38
C ASP A 351 25.30 -17.26 4.31
N CYS A 352 24.16 -17.30 5.03
CA CYS A 352 23.84 -16.32 6.06
C CYS A 352 24.23 -16.82 7.47
N PRO A 353 24.52 -15.90 8.42
CA PRO A 353 24.74 -16.23 9.84
C PRO A 353 23.60 -17.03 10.50
N LYS A 354 22.43 -17.12 9.85
CA LYS A 354 21.27 -17.88 10.29
C LYS A 354 21.52 -19.40 10.43
N ARG A 355 22.63 -19.97 9.92
CA ARG A 355 22.93 -21.41 10.06
C ARG A 355 22.88 -21.90 11.52
N VAL A 356 23.40 -21.13 12.46
CA VAL A 356 23.42 -21.50 13.90
C VAL A 356 22.00 -21.62 14.47
N VAL A 357 21.03 -20.88 13.92
CA VAL A 357 19.61 -20.95 14.32
C VAL A 357 19.09 -22.38 14.17
N HIS A 358 19.47 -23.10 13.11
CA HIS A 358 18.93 -24.44 12.82
C HIS A 358 19.32 -25.47 13.87
N ASP A 359 20.60 -25.53 14.23
CA ASP A 359 21.12 -26.59 15.09
C ASP A 359 20.62 -26.39 16.52
N VAL A 360 20.52 -25.12 16.97
CA VAL A 360 19.86 -24.75 18.23
C VAL A 360 18.36 -25.06 18.17
N LEU A 361 17.64 -24.61 17.13
CA LEU A 361 16.19 -24.80 17.03
C LEU A 361 15.77 -26.26 16.91
N LYS A 362 16.50 -27.06 16.12
CA LYS A 362 16.33 -28.52 16.04
C LYS A 362 16.46 -29.17 17.42
N LYS A 363 17.49 -28.78 18.16
CA LYS A 363 17.76 -29.31 19.50
C LYS A 363 16.66 -28.90 20.49
N VAL A 364 16.31 -27.62 20.57
CA VAL A 364 15.27 -27.12 21.49
C VAL A 364 13.89 -27.73 21.22
N ILE A 365 13.48 -27.86 19.95
CA ILE A 365 12.19 -28.47 19.61
C ILE A 365 12.17 -29.97 19.95
N ALA A 366 13.29 -30.67 19.78
CA ALA A 366 13.40 -32.07 20.19
C ALA A 366 13.38 -32.23 21.72
N GLU A 367 14.09 -31.36 22.46
CA GLU A 367 14.21 -31.43 23.92
C GLU A 367 12.93 -30.99 24.65
N LYS A 368 12.26 -29.91 24.22
CA LYS A 368 11.06 -29.38 24.90
C LYS A 368 9.76 -30.01 24.41
N LEU A 369 9.59 -30.12 23.09
CA LEU A 369 8.31 -30.57 22.51
C LEU A 369 8.33 -32.09 22.17
N GLY A 370 9.49 -32.74 22.26
CA GLY A 370 9.65 -34.15 21.86
C GLY A 370 9.41 -34.38 20.37
N ILE A 371 9.63 -33.36 19.52
CA ILE A 371 9.32 -33.38 18.08
C ILE A 371 10.62 -33.51 17.28
N ILE A 372 10.69 -34.52 16.42
CA ILE A 372 11.89 -34.82 15.62
C ILE A 372 11.82 -34.10 14.28
N SER A 373 12.96 -33.53 13.87
CA SER A 373 13.14 -32.87 12.58
C SER A 373 14.46 -33.23 11.89
N TYR A 374 14.46 -33.06 10.58
CA TYR A 374 15.56 -33.41 9.70
C TYR A 374 16.03 -32.17 8.94
N ILE A 375 17.35 -32.03 8.77
CA ILE A 375 17.92 -30.95 7.97
C ILE A 375 18.10 -31.47 6.54
N ARG A 376 17.39 -30.87 5.59
CA ARG A 376 17.57 -31.11 4.15
C ARG A 376 18.42 -30.00 3.56
N SER A 377 19.49 -30.36 2.86
CA SER A 377 20.34 -29.42 2.14
C SER A 377 19.96 -29.36 0.66
N THR A 378 20.03 -28.17 0.07
CA THR A 378 19.94 -27.93 -1.38
C THR A 378 21.14 -27.11 -1.84
N LYS A 379 21.29 -26.84 -3.13
CA LYS A 379 22.40 -26.00 -3.61
C LYS A 379 22.43 -24.62 -2.95
N GLU A 380 21.26 -24.02 -2.72
CA GLU A 380 21.08 -22.61 -2.32
C GLU A 380 20.58 -22.41 -0.87
N THR A 381 19.92 -23.42 -0.27
CA THR A 381 19.24 -23.29 1.02
C THR A 381 19.34 -24.55 1.89
N TYR A 382 19.26 -24.36 3.21
CA TYR A 382 18.97 -25.40 4.17
C TYR A 382 17.50 -25.35 4.59
N LYS A 383 16.93 -26.51 4.91
CA LYS A 383 15.56 -26.64 5.38
C LYS A 383 15.48 -27.49 6.63
N LEU A 384 14.93 -26.92 7.71
CA LEU A 384 14.50 -27.71 8.85
C LEU A 384 13.13 -28.30 8.49
N THR A 385 13.01 -29.62 8.44
CA THR A 385 11.83 -30.33 7.94
C THR A 385 11.24 -31.23 9.01
N PHE A 386 9.96 -31.02 9.30
CA PHE A 386 9.09 -31.87 10.10
C PHE A 386 8.19 -32.67 9.14
N TYR A 387 7.90 -33.92 9.50
CA TYR A 387 7.24 -34.89 8.61
C TYR A 387 6.05 -35.56 9.30
N ASP A 388 4.93 -35.70 8.59
CA ASP A 388 3.70 -36.38 9.00
C ASP A 388 3.34 -36.10 10.48
N GLU A 389 3.42 -37.09 11.36
CA GLU A 389 3.05 -36.96 12.77
C GLU A 389 3.84 -35.84 13.49
N ASN A 390 5.16 -35.73 13.25
CA ASN A 390 5.97 -34.65 13.82
C ASN A 390 5.56 -33.28 13.28
N ALA A 391 5.10 -33.20 12.03
CA ALA A 391 4.56 -31.97 11.47
C ALA A 391 3.20 -31.61 12.09
N VAL A 392 2.30 -32.58 12.28
CA VAL A 392 0.99 -32.37 12.91
C VAL A 392 1.13 -31.99 14.39
N ARG A 393 2.01 -32.67 15.13
CA ARG A 393 2.36 -32.30 16.51
C ARG A 393 2.87 -30.86 16.58
N LEU A 394 3.78 -30.45 15.70
CA LEU A 394 4.27 -29.07 15.65
C LEU A 394 3.14 -28.08 15.36
N LEU A 395 2.30 -28.36 14.36
CA LEU A 395 1.16 -27.51 14.03
C LEU A 395 0.21 -27.31 15.21
N ARG A 396 -0.07 -28.35 16.01
CA ARG A 396 -0.90 -28.24 17.22
C ARG A 396 -0.34 -27.26 18.26
N HIS A 397 0.98 -27.14 18.40
CA HIS A 397 1.58 -26.14 19.30
C HIS A 397 1.55 -24.72 18.74
N VAL A 398 1.78 -24.54 17.43
CA VAL A 398 2.08 -23.21 16.85
C VAL A 398 0.90 -22.54 16.16
N VAL A 399 -0.13 -23.30 15.74
CA VAL A 399 -1.18 -22.78 14.84
C VAL A 399 -1.87 -21.53 15.40
N MET A 400 -2.12 -21.48 16.71
CA MET A 400 -2.81 -20.35 17.35
C MET A 400 -2.03 -19.02 17.30
N TYR A 401 -0.70 -19.08 17.13
CA TYR A 401 0.18 -17.92 17.01
C TYR A 401 0.60 -17.62 15.56
N MET A 402 0.06 -18.37 14.59
CA MET A 402 0.29 -18.09 13.17
C MET A 402 -0.70 -17.03 12.69
N HIS A 403 -0.18 -16.03 11.98
CA HIS A 403 -0.91 -14.93 11.38
C HIS A 403 -0.73 -14.84 9.86
N HIS A 404 0.22 -15.56 9.24
CA HIS A 404 0.29 -15.57 7.77
C HIS A 404 -0.92 -16.32 7.18
N PRO A 405 -1.83 -15.64 6.44
CA PRO A 405 -3.16 -16.17 6.14
C PRO A 405 -3.15 -17.55 5.48
N LEU A 406 -2.35 -17.72 4.42
CA LEU A 406 -2.29 -18.97 3.65
C LEU A 406 -1.57 -20.12 4.36
N ARG A 407 -0.76 -19.82 5.39
CA ARG A 407 0.00 -20.83 6.13
C ARG A 407 -0.85 -21.34 7.28
N ARG A 408 -1.52 -20.44 8.03
CA ARG A 408 -2.55 -20.81 9.01
C ARG A 408 -3.70 -21.57 8.36
N LEU A 409 -4.30 -21.08 7.27
CA LEU A 409 -5.39 -21.79 6.59
C LEU A 409 -5.02 -23.23 6.19
N ARG A 410 -3.76 -23.49 5.81
CA ARG A 410 -3.29 -24.86 5.55
C ARG A 410 -3.04 -25.66 6.82
N ALA A 411 -2.58 -25.03 7.90
CA ALA A 411 -2.41 -25.67 9.19
C ALA A 411 -3.77 -26.12 9.76
N GLU A 412 -4.73 -25.19 9.86
CA GLU A 412 -6.10 -25.47 10.31
C GLU A 412 -6.75 -26.60 9.47
N LEU A 413 -6.58 -26.57 8.15
CA LEU A 413 -7.10 -27.61 7.25
C LEU A 413 -6.43 -28.98 7.44
N ILE A 414 -5.14 -29.02 7.75
CA ILE A 414 -4.41 -30.26 8.07
C ILE A 414 -4.85 -30.81 9.43
N LEU A 415 -4.99 -29.94 10.44
CA LEU A 415 -5.49 -30.32 11.76
C LEU A 415 -6.93 -30.82 11.68
N ALA A 416 -7.80 -30.19 10.89
CA ALA A 416 -9.17 -30.64 10.67
C ALA A 416 -9.26 -32.06 10.05
N LEU A 417 -8.31 -32.45 9.20
CA LEU A 417 -8.21 -33.83 8.70
C LEU A 417 -7.78 -34.80 9.82
N TYR A 418 -6.78 -34.44 10.61
CA TYR A 418 -6.22 -35.31 11.66
C TYR A 418 -7.11 -35.42 12.91
N ASP A 419 -7.91 -34.39 13.19
CA ASP A 419 -8.92 -34.38 14.25
C ASP A 419 -10.25 -35.04 13.80
N GLY A 420 -10.31 -35.60 12.58
CA GLY A 420 -11.50 -36.29 12.05
C GLY A 420 -12.68 -35.38 11.68
N LYS A 421 -12.51 -34.04 11.71
CA LYS A 421 -13.55 -33.06 11.36
C LYS A 421 -13.92 -33.10 9.87
N ILE A 422 -12.97 -33.49 9.01
CA ILE A 422 -13.19 -33.72 7.58
C ILE A 422 -12.55 -35.02 7.10
N ASP A 423 -13.16 -35.65 6.11
CA ASP A 423 -12.57 -36.77 5.38
C ASP A 423 -11.51 -36.32 4.36
N TYR A 424 -10.80 -37.32 3.82
CA TYR A 424 -9.71 -37.11 2.87
C TYR A 424 -10.16 -36.51 1.52
N GLU A 425 -11.40 -36.72 1.07
CA GLU A 425 -11.90 -36.11 -0.18
C GLU A 425 -12.21 -34.63 0.02
N LYS A 426 -12.89 -34.27 1.12
CA LYS A 426 -13.10 -32.87 1.54
C LYS A 426 -11.76 -32.16 1.69
N PHE A 427 -10.79 -32.77 2.38
CA PHE A 427 -9.44 -32.23 2.52
C PHE A 427 -8.77 -31.98 1.16
N LYS A 428 -8.76 -32.97 0.25
CA LYS A 428 -8.18 -32.81 -1.09
C LYS A 428 -8.82 -31.67 -1.88
N ARG A 429 -10.14 -31.52 -1.77
CA ARG A 429 -10.93 -30.48 -2.46
C ARG A 429 -10.58 -29.08 -1.97
N LEU A 430 -10.60 -28.86 -0.65
CA LEU A 430 -10.23 -27.59 -0.01
C LEU A 430 -8.74 -27.27 -0.23
N TYR A 431 -7.85 -28.23 0.02
CA TYR A 431 -6.40 -28.03 -0.07
C TYR A 431 -5.96 -27.65 -1.50
N LYS A 432 -6.68 -28.12 -2.54
CA LYS A 432 -6.46 -27.75 -3.94
C LYS A 432 -6.54 -26.23 -4.18
N GLN A 433 -7.45 -25.51 -3.50
CA GLN A 433 -7.60 -24.05 -3.63
C GLN A 433 -6.39 -23.29 -3.08
N THR A 434 -5.75 -23.84 -2.04
CA THR A 434 -4.55 -23.26 -1.42
C THR A 434 -3.28 -23.46 -2.27
N LYS A 435 -3.28 -24.36 -3.27
CA LYS A 435 -2.09 -24.67 -4.09
C LYS A 435 -1.75 -23.51 -5.03
N TYR A 436 -0.45 -23.35 -5.27
CA TYR A 436 0.06 -22.53 -6.37
C TYR A 436 0.05 -23.34 -7.68
N LYS A 437 -0.39 -22.73 -8.78
CA LYS A 437 -0.18 -23.22 -10.15
C LYS A 437 1.32 -23.32 -10.41
N ARG A 438 1.76 -24.43 -11.02
CA ARG A 438 3.15 -24.67 -11.44
C ARG A 438 3.26 -24.48 -12.94
N GLY A 439 4.35 -23.90 -13.42
CA GLY A 439 4.61 -23.73 -14.87
C GLY A 439 3.72 -22.71 -15.58
N ALA A 440 2.99 -21.88 -14.84
CA ALA A 440 2.07 -20.87 -15.37
C ALA A 440 2.00 -19.66 -14.42
N PRO A 441 1.48 -18.50 -14.88
CA PRO A 441 1.07 -17.42 -13.98
C PRO A 441 0.10 -17.91 -12.90
N ASP A 442 0.28 -17.42 -11.68
CA ASP A 442 -0.53 -17.78 -10.52
C ASP A 442 -0.99 -16.52 -9.80
N ILE A 443 -2.29 -16.42 -9.52
CA ILE A 443 -2.91 -15.20 -8.97
C ILE A 443 -2.39 -14.84 -7.57
N LYS A 444 -1.83 -15.82 -6.82
CA LYS A 444 -1.22 -15.58 -5.50
C LYS A 444 0.22 -15.07 -5.61
N ARG A 445 0.83 -15.05 -6.81
CA ARG A 445 2.27 -14.75 -7.02
C ARG A 445 2.48 -13.58 -7.98
N ASN A 446 3.13 -12.52 -7.50
CA ASN A 446 3.51 -11.33 -8.27
C ASN A 446 2.35 -10.42 -8.70
N ASN A 447 1.20 -10.53 -8.03
CA ASN A 447 0.04 -9.65 -8.19
C ASN A 447 -0.25 -8.88 -6.88
N GLY A 448 0.78 -8.68 -6.05
CA GLY A 448 0.66 -7.92 -4.79
C GLY A 448 0.18 -6.49 -5.02
N LEU A 449 0.64 -5.81 -6.08
CA LEU A 449 0.15 -4.48 -6.43
C LEU A 449 -1.33 -4.50 -6.84
N ASP A 450 -1.76 -5.51 -7.60
CA ASP A 450 -3.15 -5.63 -8.05
C ASP A 450 -4.09 -5.87 -6.87
N VAL A 451 -3.68 -6.69 -5.88
CA VAL A 451 -4.41 -6.83 -4.62
C VAL A 451 -4.42 -5.53 -3.83
N LEU A 452 -3.27 -4.86 -3.66
CA LEU A 452 -3.22 -3.59 -2.95
C LEU A 452 -4.14 -2.52 -3.59
N ALA A 453 -4.30 -2.56 -4.91
CA ALA A 453 -5.21 -1.66 -5.63
C ALA A 453 -6.69 -2.06 -5.52
N GLN A 454 -7.02 -3.35 -5.41
CA GLN A 454 -8.40 -3.86 -5.38
C GLN A 454 -8.98 -4.06 -3.98
N ALA A 455 -8.14 -4.36 -2.99
CA ALA A 455 -8.51 -4.48 -1.57
C ALA A 455 -8.39 -3.15 -0.81
N ALA A 456 -8.00 -2.07 -1.51
CA ALA A 456 -8.12 -0.71 -1.02
C ALA A 456 -9.61 -0.35 -0.86
N PRO A 457 -9.98 0.48 0.14
CA PRO A 457 -9.09 1.50 0.71
C PRO A 457 -8.58 1.24 2.13
N GLN A 458 -7.33 1.72 2.33
CA GLN A 458 -6.73 2.12 3.62
C GLN A 458 -5.92 1.07 4.40
N THR A 459 -4.76 0.71 3.83
CA THR A 459 -3.57 0.52 4.66
C THR A 459 -2.99 1.90 5.04
N HIS A 460 -3.57 2.49 6.09
CA HIS A 460 -2.97 3.46 7.04
C HIS A 460 -2.57 4.87 6.54
N THR A 461 -3.15 5.91 7.13
CA THR A 461 -2.47 7.23 7.24
C THR A 461 -2.80 8.00 8.52
N HIS A 462 -3.06 7.29 9.64
CA HIS A 462 -3.46 7.90 10.91
C HIS A 462 -2.50 7.67 12.08
N ARG A 463 -1.66 8.67 12.32
CA ARG A 463 -1.36 9.25 13.64
C ARG A 463 -0.73 10.63 13.42
N GLU A 464 -0.58 11.42 14.48
CA GLU A 464 -0.15 12.81 14.41
C GLU A 464 1.19 13.02 13.67
N PRO A 465 1.39 14.18 13.01
CA PRO A 465 2.64 14.50 12.34
C PRO A 465 3.78 14.59 13.35
N ASN A 466 4.60 13.55 13.37
CA ASN A 466 5.83 13.46 14.13
C ASN A 466 6.71 14.70 13.86
N THR A 467 6.82 15.60 14.84
CA THR A 467 7.20 17.03 14.67
C THR A 467 8.63 17.30 14.18
N ASN A 468 9.42 16.24 13.96
CA ASN A 468 10.86 16.29 13.70
C ASN A 468 11.31 16.06 12.23
N GLN A 469 10.41 15.97 11.24
CA GLN A 469 10.81 15.78 9.82
C GLN A 469 11.29 17.04 9.07
N ASN A 470 11.62 18.13 9.77
CA ASN A 470 12.15 19.37 9.15
C ASN A 470 13.69 19.37 8.95
N ARG A 471 14.26 18.30 8.39
CA ARG A 471 15.67 18.32 7.87
C ARG A 471 15.77 17.71 6.47
N LYS A 472 15.73 18.58 5.46
CA LYS A 472 16.06 18.27 4.06
C LYS A 472 17.41 17.57 3.98
N HIS A 473 17.45 16.33 3.51
CA HIS A 473 18.70 15.67 3.14
C HIS A 473 18.75 15.51 1.62
N LYS A 474 19.78 16.12 1.01
CA LYS A 474 20.09 15.94 -0.41
C LYS A 474 20.68 14.54 -0.58
N ILE A 475 19.99 13.69 -1.32
CA ILE A 475 20.56 12.42 -1.78
C ILE A 475 21.63 12.74 -2.84
N LYS A 476 22.88 12.41 -2.55
CA LYS A 476 23.92 12.20 -3.56
C LYS A 476 24.23 10.72 -3.58
N PHE A 477 23.96 10.06 -4.70
CA PHE A 477 24.53 8.74 -4.96
C PHE A 477 26.01 8.90 -5.31
N LYS A 478 26.82 7.95 -4.83
CA LYS A 478 28.12 7.55 -5.36
C LYS A 478 28.07 6.05 -5.55
#